data_AF-A0A7S8MWR8-F1
#
_entry.id   AF-A0A7S8MWR8-F1
#
_cell.length_a   1.000
_cell.length_b   1.000
_cell.length_c   1.000
_cell.angle_alpha   90.00
_cell.angle_beta   90.00
_cell.angle_gamma   90.00
#
_symmetry.space_group_name_H-M   'P 1'
#
loop_
_entity.id
_entity.type
_entity.pdbx_description
1 polymer ?
#
loop_
_entity_poly.entity_id
_entity_poly.type
_entity_poly.pdbx_seq_one_letter_code
_entity_poly.pdbx_strand_id
1 'polypeptide(L)'
;MQQALEGRRRGLSFASIAAAVKAEESEVREAVAEALAEAPADIDLEQERALAFSRLDRMLSGVWPRAVKGEPEAIDRVLRLEDARARLLGEPERVRDGITSAVEETLAAIETEPADAALIATVRQAARQIDHAVAFGTSFEATKAMYLLPHLWNGLEKLGATPAAREELKKRAEEASGDGNNKRATLHALRTAAKTARA
;
A
#
# COMPACT_ATOMS: atom_id res chain seq x y z
N MET A 1 33.99 -25.05 -1.18
CA MET A 1 32.56 -24.66 -1.08
C MET A 1 32.23 -23.72 0.07
N GLN A 2 32.66 -23.96 1.33
CA GLN A 2 32.42 -23.01 2.44
C GLN A 2 32.85 -21.55 2.15
N GLN A 3 33.94 -21.35 1.40
CA GLN A 3 34.41 -20.01 0.99
C GLN A 3 33.46 -19.29 0.01
N ALA A 4 32.62 -20.01 -0.72
CA ALA A 4 31.65 -19.43 -1.65
C ALA A 4 30.46 -18.80 -0.93
N LEU A 5 29.88 -19.51 0.05
CA LEU A 5 28.84 -18.98 0.93
C LEU A 5 29.37 -17.78 1.73
N GLU A 6 30.60 -17.88 2.24
CA GLU A 6 31.26 -16.79 2.97
C GLU A 6 31.50 -15.55 2.07
N GLY A 7 31.87 -15.76 0.80
CA GLY A 7 31.97 -14.68 -0.19
C GLY A 7 30.63 -14.01 -0.47
N ARG A 8 29.54 -14.80 -0.58
CA ARG A 8 28.18 -14.26 -0.73
C ARG A 8 27.73 -13.51 0.52
N ARG A 9 28.02 -14.04 1.72
CA ARG A 9 27.79 -13.36 3.00
C ARG A 9 28.58 -12.06 3.12
N ARG A 10 29.68 -11.88 2.38
CA ARG A 10 30.43 -10.60 2.31
C ARG A 10 29.96 -9.66 1.20
N GLY A 11 28.93 -10.05 0.44
CA GLY A 11 28.34 -9.24 -0.63
C GLY A 11 29.06 -9.35 -1.98
N LEU A 12 29.96 -10.32 -2.17
CA LEU A 12 30.63 -10.54 -3.45
C LEU A 12 29.68 -11.17 -4.49
N SER A 13 29.91 -10.86 -5.77
CA SER A 13 29.18 -11.48 -6.89
C SER A 13 29.66 -12.91 -7.15
N PHE A 14 28.83 -13.74 -7.79
CA PHE A 14 29.22 -15.13 -8.11
C PHE A 14 30.47 -15.20 -8.98
N ALA A 15 30.59 -14.32 -9.98
CA ALA A 15 31.79 -14.19 -10.82
C ALA A 15 33.05 -13.82 -10.00
N SER A 16 32.93 -12.89 -9.05
CA SER A 16 34.07 -12.52 -8.19
C SER A 16 34.48 -13.64 -7.23
N ILE A 17 33.53 -14.43 -6.77
CA ILE A 17 33.79 -15.60 -5.91
C ILE A 17 34.44 -16.71 -6.73
N ALA A 18 33.89 -17.02 -7.91
CA ALA A 18 34.42 -17.98 -8.87
C ALA A 18 35.89 -17.70 -9.22
N ALA A 19 36.21 -16.43 -9.51
CA ALA A 19 37.59 -16.00 -9.72
C ALA A 19 38.49 -16.20 -8.48
N ALA A 20 37.97 -15.94 -7.27
CA ALA A 20 38.72 -16.09 -6.03
C ALA A 20 38.96 -17.56 -5.63
N VAL A 21 38.00 -18.44 -5.89
CA VAL A 21 38.08 -19.88 -5.58
C VAL A 21 38.57 -20.73 -6.75
N LYS A 22 38.84 -20.12 -7.91
CA LYS A 22 39.23 -20.77 -9.17
C LYS A 22 38.26 -21.89 -9.58
N ALA A 23 36.97 -21.58 -9.52
CA ALA A 23 35.88 -22.47 -9.95
C ALA A 23 35.04 -21.76 -11.02
N GLU A 24 34.23 -22.52 -11.74
CA GLU A 24 33.28 -21.95 -12.70
C GLU A 24 32.10 -21.29 -11.98
N GLU A 25 31.52 -20.23 -12.56
CA GLU A 25 30.43 -19.49 -11.90
C GLU A 25 29.20 -20.38 -11.63
N SER A 26 28.93 -21.35 -12.50
CA SER A 26 27.86 -22.34 -12.33
C SER A 26 28.09 -23.22 -11.09
N GLU A 27 29.33 -23.67 -10.86
CA GLU A 27 29.70 -24.49 -9.70
C GLU A 27 29.57 -23.70 -8.40
N VAL A 28 29.90 -22.40 -8.43
CA VAL A 28 29.71 -21.52 -7.27
C VAL A 28 28.23 -21.29 -6.96
N ARG A 29 27.38 -21.14 -7.99
CA ARG A 29 25.93 -20.99 -7.79
C ARG A 29 25.31 -22.26 -7.21
N GLU A 30 25.70 -23.42 -7.73
CA GLU A 30 25.22 -24.72 -7.26
C GLU A 30 25.70 -25.00 -5.83
N ALA A 31 26.98 -24.78 -5.54
CA ALA A 31 27.53 -24.90 -4.19
C ALA A 31 26.88 -23.96 -3.17
N VAL A 32 26.50 -22.74 -3.59
CA VAL A 32 25.77 -21.80 -2.71
C VAL A 32 24.33 -22.25 -2.54
N ALA A 33 23.67 -22.74 -3.58
CA ALA A 33 22.29 -23.24 -3.50
C ALA A 33 22.19 -24.48 -2.60
N GLU A 34 23.13 -25.42 -2.73
CA GLU A 34 23.25 -26.62 -1.90
C GLU A 34 23.55 -26.25 -0.44
N ALA A 35 24.50 -25.34 -0.20
CA ALA A 35 24.83 -24.87 1.14
C ALA A 35 23.68 -24.07 1.82
N LEU A 36 22.82 -23.42 1.03
CA LEU A 36 21.61 -22.76 1.53
C LEU A 36 20.47 -23.77 1.79
N ALA A 37 20.44 -24.88 1.05
CA ALA A 37 19.46 -25.95 1.24
C ALA A 37 19.81 -26.87 2.42
N GLU A 38 21.11 -27.04 2.73
CA GLU A 38 21.60 -27.76 3.91
C GLU A 38 21.66 -26.90 5.17
N ALA A 39 21.58 -25.57 5.05
CA ALA A 39 21.44 -24.70 6.21
C ALA A 39 20.10 -25.02 6.91
N PRO A 40 20.09 -25.33 8.22
CA PRO A 40 18.84 -25.43 8.95
C PRO A 40 18.08 -24.11 8.85
N ALA A 41 16.80 -24.09 9.22
CA ALA A 41 15.95 -22.90 9.35
C ALA A 41 16.46 -21.83 10.35
N ASP A 42 17.75 -21.81 10.65
CA ASP A 42 18.52 -20.94 11.54
C ASP A 42 19.16 -19.76 10.80
N ILE A 43 18.62 -19.35 9.64
CA ILE A 43 18.86 -17.98 9.18
C ILE A 43 18.07 -17.09 10.15
N ASP A 44 18.77 -16.56 11.14
CA ASP A 44 18.24 -15.51 11.99
C ASP A 44 17.97 -14.29 11.12
N LEU A 45 16.71 -14.18 10.67
CA LEU A 45 16.22 -13.10 9.82
C LEU A 45 16.48 -11.73 10.46
N GLU A 46 16.56 -11.65 11.78
CA GLU A 46 16.91 -10.43 12.50
C GLU A 46 18.40 -10.09 12.33
N GLN A 47 19.31 -11.06 12.43
CA GLN A 47 20.73 -10.86 12.16
C GLN A 47 21.01 -10.48 10.70
N GLU A 48 20.35 -11.12 9.75
CA GLU A 48 20.49 -10.78 8.33
C GLU A 48 19.94 -9.37 8.04
N ARG A 49 18.82 -8.98 8.66
CA ARG A 49 18.28 -7.61 8.57
C ARG A 49 19.24 -6.60 9.20
N ALA A 50 19.84 -6.89 10.36
CA ALA A 50 20.80 -6.02 11.02
C ALA A 50 22.08 -5.83 10.19
N LEU A 51 22.57 -6.90 9.56
CA LEU A 51 23.72 -6.85 8.65
C LEU A 51 23.41 -6.05 7.39
N ALA A 52 22.25 -6.26 6.79
CA ALA A 52 21.79 -5.49 5.63
C ALA A 52 21.61 -4.00 5.97
N PHE A 53 21.05 -3.69 7.14
CA PHE A 53 20.91 -2.32 7.64
C PHE A 53 22.27 -1.63 7.81
N SER A 54 23.24 -2.31 8.42
CA SER A 54 24.61 -1.80 8.60
C SER A 54 25.32 -1.49 7.28
N ARG A 55 25.04 -2.28 6.23
CA ARG A 55 25.58 -2.02 4.88
C ARG A 55 24.96 -0.79 4.24
N LEU A 56 23.65 -0.61 4.39
CA LEU A 56 22.95 0.57 3.91
C LEU A 56 23.45 1.83 4.63
N ASP A 57 23.65 1.79 5.94
CA ASP A 57 24.23 2.90 6.72
C ASP A 57 25.63 3.27 6.21
N ARG A 58 26.47 2.28 5.94
CA ARG A 58 27.81 2.53 5.39
C ARG A 58 27.76 3.17 4.01
N MET A 59 26.87 2.71 3.13
CA MET A 59 26.66 3.32 1.81
C MET A 59 26.11 4.75 1.92
N LEU A 60 25.14 4.97 2.81
CA LEU A 60 24.55 6.28 3.06
C LEU A 60 25.61 7.27 3.52
N SER A 61 26.43 6.90 4.52
CA SER A 61 27.54 7.72 5.01
C SER A 61 28.54 8.11 3.91
N GLY A 62 28.82 7.20 2.97
CA GLY A 62 29.71 7.48 1.84
C GLY A 62 29.14 8.48 0.82
N VAL A 63 27.82 8.46 0.59
CA VAL A 63 27.15 9.34 -0.40
C VAL A 63 26.73 10.68 0.21
N TRP A 64 26.46 10.71 1.52
CA TRP A 64 25.91 11.87 2.24
C TRP A 64 26.66 13.19 2.00
N PRO A 65 28.01 13.26 2.06
CA PRO A 65 28.72 14.53 1.86
C PRO A 65 28.50 15.15 0.46
N ARG A 66 28.30 14.32 -0.57
CA ARG A 66 28.02 14.79 -1.94
C ARG A 66 26.57 15.27 -2.08
N ALA A 67 25.63 14.58 -1.45
CA ALA A 67 24.22 15.00 -1.42
C ALA A 67 24.05 16.34 -0.70
N VAL A 68 24.72 16.54 0.45
CA VAL A 68 24.70 17.81 1.20
C VAL A 68 25.30 18.98 0.39
N LYS A 69 26.24 18.71 -0.51
CA LYS A 69 26.79 19.70 -1.44
C LYS A 69 25.84 20.04 -2.60
N GLY A 70 24.69 19.38 -2.69
CA GLY A 70 23.67 19.66 -3.70
C GLY A 70 23.84 18.88 -5.00
N GLU A 71 24.67 17.83 -5.03
CA GLU A 71 24.84 17.00 -6.24
C GLU A 71 23.56 16.19 -6.51
N PRO A 72 22.82 16.42 -7.63
CA PRO A 72 21.50 15.82 -7.83
C PRO A 72 21.49 14.28 -7.85
N GLU A 73 22.50 13.67 -8.47
CA GLU A 73 22.64 12.20 -8.50
C GLU A 73 22.89 11.60 -7.11
N ALA A 74 23.63 12.32 -6.26
CA ALA A 74 23.88 11.89 -4.89
C ALA A 74 22.62 12.03 -4.02
N ILE A 75 21.84 13.08 -4.22
CA ILE A 75 20.54 13.27 -3.55
C ILE A 75 19.60 12.11 -3.89
N ASP A 76 19.44 11.80 -5.18
CA ASP A 76 18.60 10.69 -5.64
C ASP A 76 19.08 9.33 -5.08
N ARG A 77 20.41 9.12 -5.00
CA ARG A 77 20.97 7.91 -4.40
C ARG A 77 20.72 7.82 -2.90
N VAL A 78 20.83 8.92 -2.16
CA VAL A 78 20.48 8.99 -0.72
C VAL A 78 19.02 8.62 -0.50
N LEU A 79 18.10 9.20 -1.28
CA LEU A 79 16.67 8.89 -1.16
C LEU A 79 16.36 7.41 -1.37
N ARG A 80 17.00 6.76 -2.35
CA ARG A 80 16.84 5.31 -2.58
C ARG A 80 17.42 4.45 -1.45
N LEU A 81 18.54 4.86 -0.85
CA LEU A 81 19.15 4.13 0.27
C LEU A 81 18.29 4.24 1.54
N GLU A 82 17.72 5.41 1.80
CA GLU A 82 16.78 5.62 2.92
C GLU A 82 15.49 4.80 2.73
N ASP A 83 14.94 4.73 1.51
CA ASP A 83 13.79 3.85 1.21
C ASP A 83 14.11 2.37 1.50
N ALA A 84 15.30 1.90 1.10
CA ALA A 84 15.74 0.53 1.39
C ALA A 84 15.91 0.28 2.90
N ARG A 85 16.36 1.28 3.68
CA ARG A 85 16.46 1.18 5.15
C ARG A 85 15.08 1.08 5.79
N ALA A 86 14.13 1.91 5.35
CA ALA A 86 12.75 1.88 5.82
C ALA A 86 12.11 0.50 5.59
N ARG A 87 12.31 -0.11 4.41
CA ARG A 87 11.83 -1.47 4.11
C ARG A 87 12.42 -2.53 5.05
N LEU A 88 13.72 -2.46 5.37
CA LEU A 88 14.36 -3.41 6.30
C LEU A 88 13.83 -3.28 7.72
N LEU A 89 13.48 -2.07 8.16
CA LEU A 89 12.77 -1.82 9.42
C LEU A 89 11.32 -2.35 9.43
N GLY A 90 10.85 -2.89 8.29
CA GLY A 90 9.51 -3.44 8.17
C GLY A 90 8.45 -2.37 7.92
N GLU A 91 8.83 -1.18 7.43
CA GLU A 91 7.85 -0.22 6.96
C GLU A 91 7.13 -0.81 5.73
N PRO A 92 5.78 -0.84 5.71
CA PRO A 92 5.03 -1.33 4.58
C PRO A 92 5.35 -0.54 3.30
N GLU A 93 5.28 -1.20 2.14
CA GLU A 93 5.49 -0.53 0.86
C GLU A 93 4.48 0.61 0.69
N ARG A 94 5.02 1.82 0.48
CA ARG A 94 4.22 3.05 0.40
C ARG A 94 3.66 3.21 -1.00
N VAL A 95 2.58 2.49 -1.30
CA VAL A 95 1.85 2.63 -2.56
C VAL A 95 1.11 3.96 -2.56
N ARG A 96 1.41 4.81 -3.53
CA ARG A 96 0.69 6.09 -3.72
C ARG A 96 -0.66 5.84 -4.37
N ASP A 97 -1.68 6.52 -3.85
CA ASP A 97 -3.05 6.54 -4.38
C ASP A 97 -3.72 5.16 -4.52
N GLY A 98 -3.18 4.12 -3.86
CA GLY A 98 -3.65 2.75 -4.04
C GLY A 98 -5.11 2.56 -3.62
N ILE A 99 -5.51 3.16 -2.50
CA ILE A 99 -6.91 3.07 -2.03
C ILE A 99 -7.80 3.98 -2.86
N THR A 100 -7.34 5.18 -3.20
CA THR A 100 -8.09 6.13 -4.02
C THR A 100 -8.40 5.55 -5.40
N SER A 101 -7.42 4.95 -6.08
CA SER A 101 -7.64 4.26 -7.36
C SER A 101 -8.68 3.14 -7.24
N ALA A 102 -8.56 2.28 -6.22
CA ALA A 102 -9.53 1.19 -6.00
C ALA A 102 -10.94 1.71 -5.69
N VAL A 103 -11.06 2.83 -4.97
CA VAL A 103 -12.34 3.49 -4.71
C VAL A 103 -12.96 4.03 -6.00
N GLU A 104 -12.20 4.71 -6.85
CA GLU A 104 -12.73 5.23 -8.12
C GLU A 104 -13.16 4.10 -9.05
N GLU A 105 -12.41 3.00 -9.13
CA GLU A 105 -12.80 1.79 -9.87
C GLU A 105 -14.12 1.21 -9.34
N THR A 106 -14.27 1.15 -8.02
CA THR A 106 -15.50 0.68 -7.38
C THR A 106 -16.69 1.58 -7.70
N LEU A 107 -16.50 2.91 -7.61
CA LEU A 107 -17.55 3.88 -7.91
C LEU A 107 -17.95 3.87 -9.39
N ALA A 108 -17.01 3.59 -10.30
CA ALA A 108 -17.30 3.43 -11.73
C ALA A 108 -18.08 2.14 -12.05
N ALA A 109 -18.01 1.13 -11.18
CA ALA A 109 -18.66 -0.16 -11.37
C ALA A 109 -20.09 -0.25 -10.79
N ILE A 110 -20.57 0.80 -10.11
CA ILE A 110 -21.89 0.84 -9.49
C ILE A 110 -22.74 1.97 -10.05
N GLU A 111 -24.07 1.81 -9.99
CA GLU A 111 -25.00 2.88 -10.32
C GLU A 111 -25.08 3.87 -9.15
N THR A 112 -24.96 5.17 -9.45
CA THR A 112 -25.00 6.25 -8.44
C THR A 112 -25.95 7.36 -8.88
N GLU A 113 -26.59 8.00 -7.93
CA GLU A 113 -27.48 9.14 -8.16
C GLU A 113 -26.87 10.46 -7.66
N PRO A 114 -27.38 11.63 -8.11
CA PRO A 114 -26.98 12.92 -7.55
C PRO A 114 -27.16 13.02 -6.02
N ALA A 115 -28.09 12.25 -5.45
CA ALA A 115 -28.31 12.19 -4.00
C ALA A 115 -27.14 11.57 -3.23
N ASP A 116 -26.31 10.76 -3.90
CA ASP A 116 -25.16 10.07 -3.30
C ASP A 116 -23.91 10.96 -3.20
N ALA A 117 -23.95 12.17 -3.78
CA ALA A 117 -22.79 13.05 -3.91
C ALA A 117 -22.05 13.30 -2.58
N ALA A 118 -22.78 13.48 -1.47
CA ALA A 118 -22.18 13.70 -0.16
C ALA A 118 -21.45 12.46 0.37
N LEU A 119 -22.03 11.27 0.13
CA LEU A 119 -21.44 10.00 0.55
C LEU A 119 -20.19 9.68 -0.28
N ILE A 120 -20.29 9.85 -1.60
CA ILE A 120 -19.16 9.70 -2.53
C ILE A 120 -18.01 10.64 -2.16
N ALA A 121 -18.30 11.91 -1.88
CA ALA A 121 -17.29 12.87 -1.47
C ALA A 121 -16.58 12.45 -0.16
N THR A 122 -17.33 11.89 0.80
CA THR A 122 -16.79 11.42 2.07
C THR A 122 -15.88 10.20 1.88
N VAL A 123 -16.31 9.23 1.07
CA VAL A 123 -15.50 8.04 0.73
C VAL A 123 -14.20 8.44 0.04
N ARG A 124 -14.27 9.34 -0.95
CA ARG A 124 -13.08 9.88 -1.64
C ARG A 124 -12.13 10.59 -0.68
N GLN A 125 -12.67 11.42 0.22
CA GLN A 125 -11.85 12.15 1.17
C GLN A 125 -11.15 11.22 2.17
N ALA A 126 -11.84 10.18 2.64
CA ALA A 126 -11.25 9.16 3.50
C ALA A 126 -10.12 8.42 2.78
N ALA A 127 -10.35 7.97 1.53
CA ALA A 127 -9.33 7.29 0.72
C ALA A 127 -8.06 8.14 0.55
N ARG A 128 -8.22 9.41 0.16
CA ARG A 128 -7.10 10.35 -0.01
C ARG A 128 -6.32 10.60 1.27
N GLN A 129 -6.99 10.70 2.42
CA GLN A 129 -6.30 10.86 3.70
C GLN A 129 -5.48 9.61 4.05
N ILE A 130 -6.02 8.42 3.79
CA ILE A 130 -5.27 7.17 4.03
C ILE A 130 -4.05 7.10 3.11
N ASP A 131 -4.23 7.32 1.80
CA ASP A 131 -3.12 7.28 0.85
C ASP A 131 -2.06 8.34 1.16
N HIS A 132 -2.45 9.56 1.53
CA HIS A 132 -1.50 10.60 1.92
C HIS A 132 -0.70 10.18 3.16
N ALA A 133 -1.35 9.64 4.19
CA ALA A 133 -0.67 9.18 5.41
C ALA A 133 0.26 7.99 5.14
N VAL A 134 -0.14 7.06 4.26
CA VAL A 134 0.70 5.93 3.84
C VAL A 134 1.91 6.41 3.03
N ALA A 135 1.71 7.34 2.09
CA ALA A 135 2.77 7.83 1.22
C ALA A 135 3.78 8.73 1.94
N PHE A 136 3.30 9.63 2.81
CA PHE A 136 4.10 10.73 3.35
C PHE A 136 4.23 10.74 4.87
N GLY A 137 3.35 10.02 5.59
CA GLY A 137 3.35 10.00 7.04
C GLY A 137 4.42 9.11 7.64
N THR A 138 4.55 9.20 8.97
CA THR A 138 5.25 8.21 9.79
C THR A 138 4.45 6.91 9.87
N SER A 139 5.09 5.80 10.25
CA SER A 139 4.41 4.51 10.47
C SER A 139 3.25 4.63 11.47
N PHE A 140 3.36 5.53 12.46
CA PHE A 140 2.31 5.80 13.42
C PHE A 140 1.13 6.56 12.81
N GLU A 141 1.38 7.56 11.97
CA GLU A 141 0.33 8.30 11.25
C GLU A 141 -0.38 7.41 10.21
N ALA A 142 0.37 6.59 9.49
CA ALA A 142 -0.19 5.59 8.58
C ALA A 142 -1.11 4.62 9.33
N THR A 143 -0.67 4.11 10.50
CA THR A 143 -1.49 3.24 11.36
C THR A 143 -2.75 3.96 11.85
N LYS A 144 -2.66 5.23 12.22
CA LYS A 144 -3.82 6.04 12.61
C LYS A 144 -4.81 6.23 11.47
N ALA A 145 -4.31 6.44 10.25
CA ALA A 145 -5.17 6.61 9.09
C ALA A 145 -5.98 5.33 8.77
N MET A 146 -5.44 4.15 9.07
CA MET A 146 -6.18 2.89 8.91
C MET A 146 -7.48 2.81 9.73
N TYR A 147 -7.62 3.61 10.80
CA TYR A 147 -8.89 3.72 11.52
C TYR A 147 -10.01 4.39 10.70
N LEU A 148 -9.71 4.97 9.54
CA LEU A 148 -10.71 5.48 8.60
C LEU A 148 -11.30 4.37 7.71
N LEU A 149 -10.68 3.19 7.63
CA LEU A 149 -11.15 2.09 6.79
C LEU A 149 -12.61 1.69 7.09
N PRO A 150 -13.06 1.56 8.35
CA PRO A 150 -14.47 1.25 8.63
C PRO A 150 -15.44 2.30 8.10
N HIS A 151 -15.06 3.59 8.10
CA HIS A 151 -15.90 4.65 7.56
C HIS A 151 -15.96 4.61 6.03
N LEU A 152 -14.84 4.32 5.39
CA LEU A 152 -14.75 4.11 3.95
C LEU A 152 -15.63 2.93 3.53
N TRP A 153 -15.49 1.77 4.18
CA TRP A 153 -16.27 0.57 3.87
C TRP A 153 -17.77 0.76 4.11
N ASN A 154 -18.17 1.39 5.22
CA ASN A 154 -19.58 1.71 5.48
C ASN A 154 -20.16 2.64 4.40
N GLY A 155 -19.37 3.60 3.91
CA GLY A 155 -19.78 4.45 2.81
C GLY A 155 -20.02 3.65 1.51
N LEU A 156 -19.08 2.77 1.16
CA LEU A 156 -19.20 1.89 0.00
C LEU A 156 -20.36 0.89 0.13
N GLU A 157 -20.59 0.33 1.32
CA GLU A 157 -21.71 -0.56 1.60
C GLU A 157 -23.06 0.14 1.39
N LYS A 158 -23.21 1.38 1.89
CA LYS A 158 -24.41 2.19 1.67
C LYS A 158 -24.66 2.55 0.20
N LEU A 159 -23.60 2.57 -0.61
CA LEU A 159 -23.68 2.75 -2.07
C LEU A 159 -23.97 1.44 -2.83
N GLY A 160 -24.11 0.30 -2.14
CA GLY A 160 -24.32 -0.98 -2.82
C GLY A 160 -23.04 -1.56 -3.46
N ALA A 161 -21.86 -1.17 -3.01
CA ALA A 161 -20.60 -1.66 -3.59
C ALA A 161 -20.31 -3.13 -3.25
N THR A 162 -20.90 -3.68 -2.18
CA THR A 162 -20.71 -5.08 -1.77
C THR A 162 -21.82 -5.99 -2.29
N PRO A 163 -21.57 -7.29 -2.52
CA PRO A 163 -22.61 -8.24 -2.92
C PRO A 163 -23.79 -8.26 -1.93
N ALA A 164 -23.51 -8.25 -0.63
CA ALA A 164 -24.54 -8.24 0.42
C ALA A 164 -25.41 -6.98 0.35
N ALA A 165 -24.80 -5.80 0.19
CA ALA A 165 -25.54 -4.55 0.06
C ALA A 165 -26.41 -4.53 -1.21
N ARG A 166 -25.92 -5.05 -2.34
CA ARG A 166 -26.73 -5.17 -3.57
C ARG A 166 -27.94 -6.06 -3.38
N GLU A 167 -27.77 -7.21 -2.73
CA GLU A 167 -28.89 -8.12 -2.44
C GLU A 167 -29.91 -7.49 -1.48
N GLU A 168 -29.45 -6.74 -0.49
CA GLU A 168 -30.35 -6.02 0.42
C GLU A 168 -31.09 -4.87 -0.28
N LEU A 169 -30.43 -4.12 -1.16
CA LEU A 169 -31.06 -3.10 -1.98
C LEU A 169 -32.13 -3.68 -2.92
N LYS A 170 -31.86 -4.85 -3.53
CA LYS A 170 -32.85 -5.56 -4.36
C LYS A 170 -34.08 -5.96 -3.54
N LYS A 171 -33.89 -6.60 -2.38
CA LYS A 171 -35.01 -6.98 -1.49
C LYS A 171 -35.85 -5.78 -1.08
N ARG A 172 -35.20 -4.68 -0.68
CA ARG A 172 -35.89 -3.42 -0.33
C ARG A 172 -36.64 -2.83 -1.53
N ALA A 173 -36.12 -2.93 -2.74
CA ALA A 173 -36.81 -2.46 -3.95
C ALA A 173 -38.05 -3.32 -4.26
N GLU A 174 -37.96 -4.64 -4.09
CA GLU A 174 -39.09 -5.57 -4.24
C GLU A 174 -40.19 -5.28 -3.20
N GLU A 175 -39.82 -5.01 -1.94
CA GLU A 175 -40.75 -4.63 -0.87
C GLU A 175 -41.34 -3.22 -1.07
N ALA A 176 -40.54 -2.26 -1.54
CA ALA A 176 -40.96 -0.88 -1.76
C ALA A 176 -41.89 -0.69 -2.97
N SER A 177 -41.98 -1.70 -3.85
CA SER A 177 -42.96 -1.75 -4.95
C SER A 177 -44.42 -1.81 -4.45
N GLY A 178 -44.64 -1.95 -3.14
CA GLY A 178 -45.94 -1.72 -2.47
C GLY A 178 -46.18 -0.27 -1.99
N ASP A 179 -47.04 -0.10 -0.99
CA ASP A 179 -47.59 1.18 -0.46
C ASP A 179 -46.54 2.24 -0.04
N GLY A 180 -45.25 1.86 0.11
CA GLY A 180 -44.14 2.75 0.45
C GLY A 180 -43.77 3.76 -0.64
N ASN A 181 -43.95 3.42 -1.92
CA ASN A 181 -43.61 4.33 -3.03
C ASN A 181 -44.50 5.59 -3.04
N ASN A 182 -45.78 5.44 -2.67
CA ASN A 182 -46.74 6.55 -2.54
C ASN A 182 -46.33 7.57 -1.46
N LYS A 183 -45.82 7.09 -0.32
CA LYS A 183 -45.38 7.95 0.79
C LYS A 183 -44.13 8.77 0.41
N ARG A 184 -43.18 8.15 -0.30
CA ARG A 184 -41.96 8.83 -0.77
C ARG A 184 -42.27 9.90 -1.82
N ALA A 185 -43.16 9.61 -2.76
CA ALA A 185 -43.66 10.59 -3.73
C ALA A 185 -44.35 11.78 -3.06
N THR A 186 -45.15 11.53 -2.01
CA THR A 186 -45.85 12.57 -1.24
C THR A 186 -44.87 13.47 -0.49
N LEU A 187 -43.86 12.90 0.18
CA LEU A 187 -42.82 13.65 0.86
C LEU A 187 -41.99 14.51 -0.11
N HIS A 188 -41.70 13.97 -1.30
CA HIS A 188 -41.00 14.74 -2.33
C HIS A 188 -41.82 15.93 -2.82
N ALA A 189 -43.12 15.73 -3.09
CA ALA A 189 -44.03 16.80 -3.49
C ALA A 189 -44.15 17.91 -2.43
N LEU A 190 -44.27 17.54 -1.14
CA LEU A 190 -44.30 18.50 -0.02
C LEU A 190 -43.00 19.30 0.09
N ARG A 191 -41.85 18.64 -0.11
CA ARG A 191 -40.54 19.29 -0.03
C ARG A 191 -40.29 20.26 -1.19
N THR A 192 -40.76 19.91 -2.39
CA THR A 192 -40.74 20.82 -3.56
C THR A 192 -41.64 22.02 -3.32
N ALA A 193 -42.89 21.82 -2.87
CA ALA A 193 -43.81 22.92 -2.56
C ALA A 193 -43.27 23.87 -1.49
N ALA A 194 -42.63 23.34 -0.44
CA ALA A 194 -41.98 24.15 0.61
C ALA A 194 -40.76 24.94 0.08
N LYS A 195 -40.07 24.45 -0.94
CA LYS A 195 -38.95 25.14 -1.59
C LYS A 195 -39.45 26.29 -2.47
N THR A 196 -40.55 26.09 -3.19
CA THR A 196 -41.18 27.14 -4.01
C THR A 196 -41.79 28.25 -3.15
N ALA A 197 -42.31 27.94 -1.97
CA ALA A 197 -42.88 28.92 -1.04
C ALA A 197 -41.82 29.77 -0.30
N ARG A 198 -40.53 29.41 -0.40
CA ARG A 198 -39.39 30.13 0.22
C ARG A 198 -38.56 30.92 -0.80
N ALA A 199 -38.86 30.80 -2.08
CA ALA A 199 -38.25 31.56 -3.18
C ALA A 199 -39.12 32.80 -3.47
#